data_AF-A0A968Q1I7-F1
#
_entry.id   AF-A0A968Q1I7-F1
#
_cell.length_a   1.000
_cell.length_b   1.000
_cell.length_c   1.000
_cell.angle_alpha   90.00
_cell.angle_beta   90.00
_cell.angle_gamma   90.00
#
_symmetry.space_group_name_H-M   'P 1'
#
loop_
_entity.id
_entity.type
_entity.pdbx_description
1 polymer ?
#
loop_
_entity_poly.entity_id
_entity_poly.type
_entity_poly.pdbx_seq_one_letter_code
_entity_poly.pdbx_strand_id
1 'polypeptide(L)'
;MTSDALLSLAIQRLTADPQSIRIKKLIFAAYQQAWENDPTVLDQFDLQTLLITLRQRYPSLEELEQQFQQIVMGLNRQALYGAVAAITLHRLRAWYSRSQTPTPGTQPRETTPLVLPFLEQRCHSLASQLSQHPESRRLRKLLYCLAMGFGKTISPCLTR
;
A
#
# COMPACT_ATOMS: atom_id res chain seq x y z
N MET A 1 -20.49 21.71 7.28
CA MET A 1 -19.06 21.72 6.91
C MET A 1 -18.88 21.05 5.55
N THR A 2 -17.98 21.58 4.71
CA THR A 2 -17.66 21.05 3.37
C THR A 2 -16.66 19.89 3.46
N SER A 3 -16.53 19.07 2.41
CA SER A 3 -15.55 17.98 2.37
C SER A 3 -14.11 18.50 2.42
N ASP A 4 -13.87 19.63 1.77
CA ASP A 4 -12.58 20.33 1.72
C ASP A 4 -12.14 20.85 3.10
N ALA A 5 -13.05 21.47 3.86
CA ALA A 5 -12.78 21.93 5.23
C ALA A 5 -12.42 20.78 6.20
N LEU A 6 -12.92 19.55 5.94
CA LEU A 6 -12.56 18.36 6.70
C LEU A 6 -11.20 17.79 6.27
N LEU A 7 -10.84 17.91 4.98
CA LEU A 7 -9.53 17.52 4.46
C LEU A 7 -8.43 18.42 5.02
N SER A 8 -8.59 19.73 4.90
CA SER A 8 -7.62 20.72 5.41
C SER A 8 -7.41 20.58 6.92
N LEU A 9 -8.49 20.39 7.70
CA LEU A 9 -8.40 20.10 9.13
C LEU A 9 -7.66 18.78 9.42
N ALA A 10 -7.86 17.73 8.61
CA ALA A 10 -7.12 16.48 8.75
C ALA A 10 -5.63 16.67 8.42
N ILE A 11 -5.28 17.34 7.32
CA ILE A 11 -3.91 17.68 6.93
C ILE A 11 -3.20 18.48 8.02
N GLN A 12 -3.84 19.52 8.55
CA GLN A 12 -3.29 20.33 9.65
C GLN A 12 -2.97 19.46 10.87
N ARG A 13 -3.88 18.56 11.25
CA ARG A 13 -3.69 17.63 12.38
C ARG A 13 -2.63 16.56 12.14
N LEU A 14 -2.45 16.11 10.90
CA LEU A 14 -1.42 15.13 10.52
C LEU A 14 -0.02 15.78 10.45
N THR A 15 0.05 17.04 10.01
CA THR A 15 1.31 17.80 9.88
C THR A 15 1.82 18.31 11.23
N ALA A 16 0.91 18.72 12.12
CA ALA A 16 1.24 19.17 13.48
C ALA A 16 1.53 18.03 14.47
N ASP A 17 1.32 16.77 14.08
CA ASP A 17 1.58 15.61 14.94
C ASP A 17 3.09 15.35 15.07
N PRO A 18 3.63 15.00 16.26
CA PRO A 18 5.05 14.63 16.42
C PRO A 18 5.50 13.47 15.52
N GLN A 19 4.57 12.68 14.99
CA GLN A 19 4.84 11.60 14.05
C GLN A 19 4.67 11.99 12.58
N SER A 20 4.46 13.28 12.24
CA SER A 20 4.12 13.77 10.88
C SER A 20 5.00 13.20 9.76
N ILE A 21 6.32 13.10 9.95
CA ILE A 21 7.23 12.47 8.98
C ILE A 21 6.89 10.99 8.77
N ARG A 22 6.64 10.23 9.85
CA ARG A 22 6.30 8.81 9.79
C ARG A 22 4.90 8.58 9.21
N ILE A 23 3.97 9.49 9.50
CA ILE A 23 2.64 9.57 8.90
C ILE A 23 2.78 9.77 7.38
N LYS A 24 3.56 10.76 6.92
CA LYS A 24 3.81 11.01 5.49
C LYS A 24 4.43 9.78 4.81
N LYS A 25 5.38 9.10 5.46
CA LYS A 25 5.96 7.83 4.96
C LYS A 25 4.92 6.71 4.81
N LEU A 26 4.05 6.51 5.79
CA LEU A 26 3.02 5.46 5.75
C LEU A 26 1.98 5.74 4.64
N ILE A 27 1.54 7.00 4.53
CA ILE A 27 0.65 7.49 3.48
C ILE A 27 1.29 7.32 2.10
N PHE A 28 2.56 7.72 1.94
CA PHE A 28 3.30 7.53 0.70
C PHE A 28 3.44 6.05 0.34
N ALA A 29 3.73 5.17 1.31
CA ALA A 29 3.82 3.74 1.07
C ALA A 29 2.50 3.13 0.59
N ALA A 30 1.35 3.60 1.09
CA ALA A 30 0.03 3.18 0.58
C ALA A 30 -0.26 3.74 -0.83
N TYR A 31 0.21 4.95 -1.14
CA TYR A 31 0.08 5.55 -2.47
C TYR A 31 0.95 4.83 -3.51
N GLN A 32 2.24 4.62 -3.21
CA GLN A 32 3.24 4.11 -4.15
C GLN A 32 3.34 2.58 -4.15
N GLN A 33 2.80 1.90 -3.12
CA GLN A 33 2.97 0.46 -2.87
C GLN A 33 4.46 0.06 -2.66
N ALA A 34 5.28 1.00 -2.18
CA ALA A 34 6.71 0.83 -1.95
C ALA A 34 7.15 1.60 -0.69
N TRP A 35 8.10 1.05 0.07
CA TRP A 35 8.63 1.71 1.27
C TRP A 35 9.84 2.58 0.93
N GLU A 36 9.62 3.88 0.80
CA GLU A 36 10.70 4.83 0.52
C GLU A 36 11.53 5.15 1.78
N ASN A 37 12.83 5.33 1.62
CA ASN A 37 13.75 5.75 2.67
C ASN A 37 14.33 7.15 2.45
N ASP A 38 14.42 7.63 1.22
CA ASP A 38 14.95 8.95 0.90
C ASP A 38 13.94 10.07 1.28
N PRO A 39 14.30 11.01 2.19
CA PRO A 39 13.44 12.13 2.53
C PRO A 39 13.22 13.11 1.37
N THR A 40 14.15 13.22 0.41
CA THR A 40 14.03 14.12 -0.74
C THR A 40 12.96 13.64 -1.73
N VAL A 41 12.79 12.32 -1.87
CA VAL A 41 11.69 11.73 -2.64
C VAL A 41 10.37 12.02 -1.94
N LEU A 42 10.30 11.85 -0.63
CA LEU A 42 9.08 12.10 0.15
C LEU A 42 8.67 13.57 0.14
N ASP A 43 9.61 14.51 0.06
CA ASP A 43 9.30 15.95 0.08
C ASP A 43 8.57 16.42 -1.18
N GLN A 44 8.94 15.86 -2.35
CA GLN A 44 8.34 16.15 -3.66
C GLN A 44 6.83 15.89 -3.76
N PHE A 45 6.26 15.09 -2.85
CA PHE A 45 4.83 14.78 -2.83
C PHE A 45 4.09 15.61 -1.80
N ASP A 46 3.08 16.36 -2.25
CA ASP A 46 2.14 17.07 -1.39
C ASP A 46 1.19 16.07 -0.67
N LEU A 47 0.98 16.31 0.62
CA LEU A 47 0.14 15.48 1.48
C LEU A 47 -1.35 15.57 1.10
N GLN A 48 -1.83 16.72 0.63
CA GLN A 48 -3.23 16.87 0.20
C GLN A 48 -3.50 15.98 -1.03
N THR A 49 -2.63 16.06 -2.03
CA THR A 49 -2.67 15.27 -3.26
C THR A 49 -2.61 13.77 -2.96
N LEU A 50 -1.67 13.33 -2.11
CA LEU A 50 -1.56 11.93 -1.67
C LEU A 50 -2.87 11.44 -1.04
N LEU A 51 -3.46 12.21 -0.13
CA LEU A 51 -4.72 11.84 0.55
C LEU A 51 -5.91 11.78 -0.41
N ILE A 52 -6.02 12.71 -1.36
CA ILE A 52 -7.08 12.70 -2.38
C ILE A 52 -6.99 11.43 -3.24
N THR A 53 -5.80 11.10 -3.76
CA THR A 53 -5.64 9.87 -4.56
C THR A 53 -5.81 8.60 -3.72
N LEU A 54 -5.38 8.59 -2.46
CA LEU A 54 -5.64 7.48 -1.54
C LEU A 54 -7.13 7.24 -1.33
N ARG A 55 -7.93 8.29 -1.15
CA ARG A 55 -9.40 8.15 -1.03
C ARG A 55 -10.08 7.70 -2.32
N GLN A 56 -9.52 8.04 -3.48
CA GLN A 56 -10.01 7.51 -4.76
C GLN A 56 -9.70 6.01 -4.91
N ARG A 57 -8.59 5.52 -4.34
CA ARG A 57 -8.20 4.10 -4.37
C ARG A 57 -8.87 3.27 -3.27
N TYR A 58 -9.05 3.85 -2.09
CA TYR A 58 -9.64 3.25 -0.90
C TYR A 58 -10.80 4.16 -0.45
N PRO A 59 -12.02 3.96 -0.99
CA PRO A 59 -13.15 4.85 -0.75
C PRO A 59 -13.71 4.76 0.68
N SER A 60 -13.60 3.61 1.34
CA SER A 60 -13.91 3.44 2.77
C SER A 60 -12.67 3.60 3.66
N LEU A 61 -12.90 3.91 4.95
CA LEU A 61 -11.83 3.99 5.94
C LEU A 61 -11.28 2.59 6.27
N GLU A 62 -12.10 1.56 6.19
CA GLU A 62 -11.75 0.17 6.47
C GLU A 62 -10.80 -0.40 5.40
N GLU A 63 -11.01 -0.08 4.12
CA GLU A 63 -10.06 -0.43 3.05
C GLU A 63 -8.69 0.25 3.25
N LEU A 64 -8.67 1.52 3.67
CA LEU A 64 -7.42 2.22 3.99
C LEU A 64 -6.74 1.61 5.23
N GLU A 65 -7.51 1.21 6.23
CA GLU A 65 -7.00 0.52 7.42
C GLU A 65 -6.35 -0.83 7.05
N GLN A 66 -7.04 -1.66 6.26
CA GLN A 66 -6.48 -2.93 5.76
C GLN A 66 -5.18 -2.71 4.98
N GLN A 67 -5.13 -1.69 4.11
CA GLN A 67 -3.91 -1.35 3.39
C GLN A 67 -2.76 -0.94 4.31
N PHE A 68 -3.03 -0.12 5.34
CA PHE A 68 -2.01 0.24 6.33
C PHE A 68 -1.56 -0.97 7.14
N GLN A 69 -2.47 -1.86 7.57
CA GLN A 69 -2.11 -3.09 8.27
C GLN A 69 -1.19 -3.99 7.43
N GLN A 70 -1.49 -4.21 6.14
CA GLN A 70 -0.63 -4.97 5.22
C GLN A 70 0.78 -4.37 5.11
N ILE A 71 0.89 -3.04 4.98
CA ILE A 71 2.19 -2.35 4.94
C ILE A 71 2.93 -2.54 6.27
N VAL A 72 2.26 -2.30 7.39
CA VAL A 72 2.84 -2.42 8.74
C VAL A 72 3.39 -3.83 9.00
N MET A 73 2.67 -4.88 8.58
CA MET A 73 3.13 -6.28 8.69
C MET A 73 4.42 -6.57 7.91
N GLY A 74 4.68 -5.83 6.83
CA GLY A 74 5.93 -5.93 6.06
C GLY A 74 7.14 -5.22 6.67
N LEU A 75 6.95 -4.46 7.76
CA LEU A 75 8.02 -3.68 8.39
C LEU A 75 8.64 -4.42 9.58
N ASN A 76 9.89 -4.07 9.92
CA ASN A 76 10.54 -4.53 11.14
C ASN A 76 9.91 -3.87 12.39
N ARG A 77 9.67 -2.55 12.35
CA ARG A 77 9.14 -1.76 13.49
C ARG A 77 7.61 -1.75 13.55
N GLN A 78 6.98 -2.93 13.51
CA GLN A 78 5.51 -3.08 13.34
C GLN A 78 4.71 -2.32 14.39
N ALA A 79 4.99 -2.52 15.69
CA ALA A 79 4.25 -1.88 16.77
C ALA A 79 4.27 -0.33 16.69
N LEU A 80 5.40 0.24 16.27
CA LEU A 80 5.55 1.69 16.08
C LEU A 80 4.70 2.17 14.91
N TYR A 81 4.76 1.50 13.75
CA TYR A 81 3.98 1.92 12.58
C TYR A 81 2.48 1.57 12.68
N GLY A 82 2.10 0.57 13.47
CA GLY A 82 0.70 0.31 13.85
C GLY A 82 0.11 1.47 14.65
N ALA A 83 0.86 2.03 15.62
CA ALA A 83 0.44 3.25 16.32
C ALA A 83 0.33 4.46 15.37
N VAL A 84 1.27 4.62 14.44
CA VAL A 84 1.21 5.67 13.39
C VAL A 84 -0.01 5.49 12.48
N ALA A 85 -0.35 4.26 12.09
CA ALA A 85 -1.55 3.94 11.31
C ALA A 85 -2.83 4.32 12.06
N ALA A 86 -2.95 3.91 13.34
CA ALA A 86 -4.10 4.24 14.18
C ALA A 86 -4.30 5.76 14.35
N ILE A 87 -3.22 6.52 14.57
CA ILE A 87 -3.25 7.99 14.62
C ILE A 87 -3.75 8.55 13.28
N THR A 88 -3.19 8.07 12.16
CA THR A 88 -3.53 8.53 10.81
C THR A 88 -5.02 8.31 10.49
N LEU A 89 -5.52 7.09 10.70
CA LEU A 89 -6.93 6.72 10.51
C LEU A 89 -7.86 7.54 11.41
N HIS A 90 -7.47 7.76 12.67
CA HIS A 90 -8.25 8.59 13.60
C HIS A 90 -8.38 10.04 13.12
N ARG A 91 -7.31 10.66 12.58
CA ARG A 91 -7.42 12.02 12.00
C ARG A 91 -8.29 12.05 10.74
N LEU A 92 -8.21 11.01 9.90
CA LEU A 92 -8.94 10.93 8.62
C LEU A 92 -10.42 10.55 8.77
N ARG A 93 -10.82 9.92 9.88
CA ARG A 93 -12.18 9.40 10.11
C ARG A 93 -13.29 10.39 9.76
N ALA A 94 -13.23 11.62 10.24
CA ALA A 94 -14.25 12.64 9.99
C ALA A 94 -14.39 13.01 8.50
N TRP A 95 -13.27 13.02 7.76
CA TRP A 95 -13.27 13.27 6.32
C TRP A 95 -13.89 12.10 5.55
N TYR A 96 -13.58 10.86 5.94
CA TYR A 96 -14.11 9.63 5.35
C TYR A 96 -15.60 9.41 5.64
N SER A 97 -16.09 9.63 6.87
CA SER A 97 -17.51 9.43 7.22
C SER A 97 -18.47 10.26 6.37
N ARG A 98 -18.02 11.38 5.78
CA ARG A 98 -18.85 12.22 4.89
C ARG A 98 -19.07 11.62 3.48
N SER A 99 -18.33 10.59 3.06
CA SER A 99 -18.61 9.86 1.80
C SER A 99 -19.39 8.57 2.00
N GLN A 100 -19.67 8.17 3.25
CA GLN A 100 -20.55 7.05 3.52
C GLN A 100 -22.01 7.48 3.32
N THR A 101 -22.46 7.50 2.06
CA THR A 101 -23.89 7.25 1.79
C THR A 101 -24.22 5.89 2.40
N PRO A 102 -25.22 5.78 3.28
CA PRO A 102 -25.48 4.52 3.97
C PRO A 102 -25.99 3.48 2.98
N THR A 103 -25.16 2.48 2.68
CA THR A 103 -25.59 1.24 2.00
C THR A 103 -26.29 0.37 3.05
N PRO A 104 -27.60 0.10 2.94
CA PRO A 104 -28.30 -0.70 3.93
C PRO A 104 -28.12 -2.22 3.68
N GLY A 105 -27.52 -2.93 4.65
CA GLY A 105 -27.15 -4.37 4.58
C GLY A 105 -25.79 -4.61 3.88
N THR A 106 -25.01 -5.68 4.06
CA THR A 106 -25.12 -6.98 4.77
C THR A 106 -23.73 -7.65 4.62
N GLN A 107 -23.07 -8.37 5.55
CA GLN A 107 -23.30 -8.85 6.93
C GLN A 107 -21.90 -9.07 7.61
N PRO A 108 -21.76 -9.36 8.92
CA PRO A 108 -20.44 -9.64 9.51
C PRO A 108 -20.00 -11.08 9.23
N ARG A 109 -19.04 -11.30 8.30
CA ARG A 109 -18.27 -12.55 8.24
C ARG A 109 -17.06 -12.55 7.30
N GLU A 110 -16.06 -13.32 7.72
CA GLU A 110 -15.13 -14.16 6.94
C GLU A 110 -14.09 -13.56 5.98
N THR A 111 -12.84 -13.90 6.28
CA THR A 111 -11.65 -13.85 5.43
C THR A 111 -11.83 -14.56 4.08
N THR A 112 -11.82 -13.82 2.97
CA THR A 112 -11.35 -14.27 1.63
C THR A 112 -11.13 -13.03 0.72
N PRO A 113 -10.41 -13.13 -0.42
CA PRO A 113 -9.63 -12.00 -0.95
C PRO A 113 -10.35 -11.13 -1.99
N LEU A 114 -10.40 -9.82 -1.78
CA LEU A 114 -11.05 -8.85 -2.68
C LEU A 114 -10.12 -7.79 -3.28
N VAL A 115 -8.88 -8.16 -3.64
CA VAL A 115 -7.97 -7.29 -4.44
C VAL A 115 -7.83 -7.79 -5.90
N LEU A 116 -8.62 -8.80 -6.29
CA LEU A 116 -8.32 -9.62 -7.46
C LEU A 116 -8.49 -8.93 -8.83
N PRO A 117 -9.60 -8.31 -9.25
CA PRO A 117 -9.81 -8.01 -10.68
C PRO A 117 -8.73 -7.08 -11.29
N PHE A 118 -8.31 -6.02 -10.58
CA PHE A 118 -7.30 -5.10 -11.09
C PHE A 118 -5.86 -5.63 -10.96
N LEU A 119 -5.54 -6.35 -9.87
CA LEU A 119 -4.23 -6.99 -9.74
C LEU A 119 -4.10 -8.18 -10.69
N GLU A 120 -5.12 -9.02 -10.84
CA GLU A 120 -5.16 -10.10 -11.83
C GLU A 120 -4.97 -9.55 -13.24
N GLN A 121 -5.68 -8.49 -13.64
CA GLN A 121 -5.51 -7.94 -14.98
C GLN A 121 -4.08 -7.39 -15.22
N ARG A 122 -3.45 -6.78 -14.20
CA ARG A 122 -2.04 -6.35 -14.28
C ARG A 122 -1.07 -7.53 -14.26
N CYS A 123 -1.27 -8.52 -13.38
CA CYS A 123 -0.46 -9.73 -13.28
C CYS A 123 -0.57 -10.60 -14.54
N HIS A 124 -1.75 -10.68 -15.15
CA HIS A 124 -1.99 -11.41 -16.41
C HIS A 124 -1.32 -10.70 -17.59
N SER A 125 -1.40 -9.37 -17.65
CA SER A 125 -0.67 -8.56 -18.64
C SER A 125 0.84 -8.75 -18.50
N LEU A 126 1.38 -8.63 -17.28
CA LEU A 126 2.80 -8.88 -16.98
C LEU A 126 3.21 -10.32 -17.29
N ALA A 127 2.43 -11.33 -16.90
CA ALA A 127 2.71 -12.74 -17.16
C ALA A 127 2.69 -13.08 -18.67
N SER A 128 1.81 -12.43 -19.43
CA SER A 128 1.75 -12.54 -20.89
C SER A 128 3.01 -11.93 -21.53
N GLN A 129 3.39 -10.70 -21.15
CA GLN A 129 4.63 -10.05 -21.61
C GLN A 129 5.89 -10.88 -21.26
N LEU A 130 5.97 -11.39 -20.03
CA LEU A 130 7.06 -12.26 -19.56
C LEU A 130 7.12 -13.61 -20.30
N SER A 131 5.99 -14.12 -20.77
CA SER A 131 5.91 -15.38 -21.53
C SER A 131 6.26 -15.20 -23.01
N GLN A 132 6.01 -14.02 -23.59
CA GLN A 132 6.40 -13.65 -24.96
C GLN A 132 7.88 -13.26 -25.08
N HIS A 133 8.58 -13.00 -23.97
CA HIS A 133 9.98 -12.62 -23.97
C HIS A 133 10.90 -13.77 -24.41
N PRO A 134 11.90 -13.56 -25.31
CA PRO A 134 12.79 -14.63 -25.78
C PRO A 134 13.60 -15.29 -24.65
N GLU A 135 13.92 -14.52 -23.60
CA GLU A 135 14.64 -15.01 -22.41
C GLU A 135 13.70 -15.60 -21.32
N SER A 136 12.43 -15.87 -21.61
CA SER A 136 11.42 -16.35 -20.62
C SER A 136 11.88 -17.54 -19.78
N ARG A 137 12.71 -18.44 -20.35
CA ARG A 137 13.33 -19.57 -19.63
C ARG A 137 14.33 -19.13 -18.54
N ARG A 138 15.06 -18.03 -18.74
CA ARG A 138 15.99 -17.45 -17.75
C ARG A 138 15.23 -16.64 -16.71
N LEU A 139 14.23 -15.87 -17.14
CA LEU A 139 13.38 -15.07 -16.24
C LEU A 139 12.58 -15.95 -15.26
N ARG A 140 12.04 -17.10 -15.71
CA ARG A 140 11.40 -18.07 -14.80
C ARG A 140 12.37 -18.65 -13.75
N LYS A 141 13.63 -18.92 -14.12
CA LYS A 141 14.66 -19.37 -13.16
C LYS A 141 14.98 -18.27 -12.14
N LEU A 142 15.15 -17.03 -12.59
CA LEU A 142 15.36 -15.88 -11.70
C LEU A 142 14.19 -15.69 -10.73
N LEU A 143 12.94 -15.73 -11.22
CA LEU A 143 11.74 -15.62 -10.40
C LEU A 143 11.67 -16.76 -9.35
N TYR A 144 12.01 -17.99 -9.75
CA TYR A 144 12.07 -19.14 -8.84
C TYR A 144 13.17 -18.98 -7.77
N CYS A 145 14.37 -18.51 -8.14
CA CYS A 145 15.44 -18.22 -7.17
C CYS A 145 15.08 -17.10 -6.19
N LEU A 146 14.32 -16.09 -6.63
CA LEU A 146 13.81 -15.02 -5.77
C LEU A 146 12.70 -15.52 -4.84
N ALA A 147 11.79 -16.36 -5.33
CA ALA A 147 10.65 -16.89 -4.57
C ALA A 147 11.04 -17.96 -3.54
N MET A 148 12.06 -18.78 -3.83
CA MET A 148 12.51 -19.88 -2.96
C MET A 148 13.66 -19.52 -2.03
N GLY A 149 14.21 -18.30 -2.14
CA GLY A 149 15.35 -17.82 -1.36
C GLY A 149 16.70 -18.37 -1.81
N PHE A 150 17.77 -17.58 -1.61
CA PHE A 150 19.14 -18.00 -1.87
C PHE A 150 19.58 -19.07 -0.87
N GLY A 151 19.33 -20.34 -1.22
CA GLY A 151 19.37 -21.47 -0.30
C GLY A 151 20.15 -22.71 -0.74
N LYS A 152 21.10 -22.59 -1.70
CA LYS A 152 22.36 -23.36 -1.74
C LYS A 152 23.24 -23.01 -2.93
N THR A 153 24.54 -23.05 -2.67
CA THR A 153 25.69 -23.01 -3.58
C THR A 153 25.41 -23.36 -5.05
N ILE A 154 25.67 -22.40 -5.93
CA ILE A 154 26.01 -22.69 -7.33
C ILE A 154 27.38 -23.39 -7.30
N SER A 155 27.41 -24.69 -7.61
CA SER A 155 28.62 -25.39 -8.04
C SER A 155 28.35 -26.07 -9.39
N PRO A 156 29.28 -26.05 -10.35
CA PRO A 156 28.97 -26.27 -11.75
C PRO A 156 29.22 -27.71 -12.19
N CYS A 157 28.20 -28.36 -12.73
CA CYS A 157 28.34 -29.58 -13.55
C CYS A 157 27.66 -29.36 -14.91
N LEU A 158 28.30 -28.55 -15.76
CA LEU A 158 28.06 -28.58 -17.19
C LEU A 158 29.41 -28.56 -17.91
N THR A 159 30.03 -29.74 -18.05
CA THR A 159 31.11 -29.95 -19.00
C THR A 159 31.03 -31.37 -19.55
N ARG A 160 30.53 -31.44 -20.78
CA ARG A 160 30.47 -32.60 -21.69
C ARG A 160 29.36 -33.64 -21.44
#